data_AF-A0A818VG03-F1
#
_entry.id   AF-A0A818VG03-F1
#
_cell.length_a   1.000
_cell.length_b   1.000
_cell.length_c   1.000
_cell.angle_alpha   90.00
_cell.angle_beta   90.00
_cell.angle_gamma   90.00
#
_symmetry.space_group_name_H-M   'P 1'
#
loop_
_entity.id
_entity.type
_entity.pdbx_description
1 polymer ?
#
loop_
_entity_poly.entity_id
_entity_poly.type
_entity_poly.pdbx_seq_one_letter_code
_entity_poly.pdbx_strand_id
1 'polypeptide(L)'
;MMVDYQSLNDTDSITFASTEISLPRVVRFWILLLFDVPSTICTFYVLFCILIDKRLRSAVKNHVLVVLLILGLGTQLIDVPFYLNFTVHSSVIPSNSSVCILWWFTDIDMYDGGAILLAWTAFERHIIVFHNQWISTRNKRIFVHYLPLIFLILYIFIYYIYAFYYFPCENNYDYTLPFCNGYPCYLSDPFMGM
;
A
#
# COMPACT_ATOMS: atom_id res chain seq x y z
N MET A 1 -43.80 -21.53 27.31
CA MET A 1 -43.58 -21.42 25.87
C MET A 1 -42.21 -20.75 25.71
N MET A 2 -41.17 -21.58 25.53
CA MET A 2 -39.78 -21.14 25.39
C MET A 2 -39.60 -20.59 23.97
N VAL A 3 -38.94 -19.44 23.85
CA VAL A 3 -38.57 -18.82 22.58
C VAL A 3 -37.17 -19.30 22.23
N ASP A 4 -37.04 -19.99 21.10
CA ASP A 4 -35.79 -20.53 20.57
C ASP A 4 -34.78 -19.41 20.26
N TYR A 5 -33.58 -19.53 20.83
CA TYR A 5 -32.47 -18.56 20.74
C TYR A 5 -31.44 -18.92 19.65
N GLN A 6 -31.84 -19.72 18.65
CA GLN A 6 -30.89 -20.42 17.76
C GLN A 6 -30.75 -19.83 16.34
N SER A 7 -31.53 -18.82 15.95
CA SER A 7 -31.54 -18.32 14.55
C SER A 7 -30.74 -17.04 14.28
N LEU A 8 -29.99 -16.52 15.26
CA LEU A 8 -29.25 -15.24 15.13
C LEU A 8 -27.74 -15.41 14.94
N ASN A 9 -27.21 -16.64 14.93
CA ASN A 9 -25.78 -16.93 14.78
C ASN A 9 -25.38 -17.38 13.35
N ASP A 10 -26.33 -17.73 12.49
CA ASP A 10 -26.02 -18.34 11.18
C ASP A 10 -25.87 -17.32 10.04
N THR A 11 -26.38 -16.10 10.19
CA THR A 11 -26.30 -15.09 9.12
C THR A 11 -24.93 -14.45 8.97
N ASP A 12 -24.14 -14.37 10.05
CA ASP A 12 -22.81 -13.75 10.05
C ASP A 12 -21.70 -14.70 9.57
N SER A 13 -21.92 -16.02 9.68
CA SER A 13 -20.94 -17.03 9.22
C SER A 13 -21.01 -17.28 7.70
N ILE A 14 -22.17 -17.06 7.09
CA ILE A 14 -22.42 -17.32 5.66
C ILE A 14 -21.88 -16.18 4.76
N THR A 15 -21.79 -14.96 5.29
CA THR A 15 -21.29 -13.78 4.55
C THR A 15 -19.77 -13.72 4.43
N PHE A 16 -19.02 -14.30 5.37
CA PHE A 16 -17.54 -14.35 5.28
C PHE A 16 -17.00 -15.49 4.41
N ALA A 17 -17.69 -16.63 4.36
CA ALA A 17 -17.25 -17.76 3.54
C ALA A 17 -17.38 -17.51 2.02
N SER A 18 -18.13 -16.49 1.61
CA SER A 18 -18.47 -16.20 0.21
C SER A 18 -17.60 -15.12 -0.45
N THR A 19 -16.77 -14.40 0.30
CA THR A 19 -15.86 -13.34 -0.21
C THR A 19 -14.39 -13.75 -0.28
N GLU A 20 -14.00 -14.87 0.34
CA GLU A 20 -12.65 -15.39 0.22
C GLU A 20 -12.53 -16.44 -0.90
N ILE A 21 -11.61 -16.20 -1.84
CA ILE A 21 -11.22 -17.18 -2.87
C ILE A 21 -10.88 -18.50 -2.17
N SER A 22 -11.55 -19.61 -2.52
CA SER A 22 -11.46 -20.90 -1.83
C SER A 22 -10.12 -21.65 -2.00
N LEU A 23 -9.00 -20.94 -2.00
CA LEU A 23 -7.64 -21.50 -2.00
C LEU A 23 -7.24 -21.88 -0.57
N PRO A 24 -6.73 -23.11 -0.35
CA PRO A 24 -6.19 -23.52 0.95
C PRO A 24 -5.07 -22.57 1.41
N ARG A 25 -5.04 -22.23 2.71
CA ARG A 25 -4.07 -21.28 3.29
C ARG A 25 -2.61 -21.64 2.98
N VAL A 26 -2.29 -22.94 3.02
CA VAL A 26 -0.95 -23.46 2.70
C VAL A 26 -0.55 -23.13 1.25
N VAL A 27 -1.49 -23.22 0.31
CA VAL A 27 -1.23 -22.90 -1.10
C VAL A 27 -0.97 -21.40 -1.26
N ARG A 28 -1.78 -20.55 -0.60
CA ARG A 28 -1.56 -19.08 -0.59
C ARG A 28 -0.17 -18.73 -0.05
N PHE A 29 0.23 -19.34 1.06
CA PHE A 29 1.54 -19.13 1.68
C PHE A 29 2.69 -19.42 0.70
N TRP A 30 2.71 -20.61 0.09
CA TRP A 30 3.78 -21.00 -0.82
C TRP A 30 3.82 -20.18 -2.11
N ILE A 31 2.65 -19.82 -2.66
CA ILE A 31 2.58 -18.97 -3.85
C ILE A 31 3.16 -17.59 -3.54
N LEU A 32 2.71 -16.96 -2.45
CA LEU A 32 3.21 -15.65 -2.05
C LEU A 32 4.72 -15.68 -1.80
N LEU A 33 5.21 -16.65 -1.04
CA LEU A 33 6.64 -16.79 -0.77
C LEU A 33 7.47 -17.01 -2.05
N LEU A 34 6.97 -17.85 -2.97
CA LEU A 34 7.67 -18.18 -4.22
C LEU A 34 7.81 -16.96 -5.14
N PHE A 35 6.81 -16.09 -5.20
CA PHE A 35 6.86 -14.88 -6.04
C PHE A 35 7.51 -13.70 -5.34
N ASP A 36 7.33 -13.56 -4.04
CA ASP A 36 7.86 -12.43 -3.27
C ASP A 36 9.38 -12.46 -3.15
N VAL A 37 9.99 -13.61 -2.85
CA VAL A 37 11.45 -13.74 -2.73
C VAL A 37 12.19 -13.27 -4.00
N PRO A 38 11.90 -13.78 -5.22
CA PRO A 38 12.57 -13.32 -6.44
C PRO A 38 12.22 -11.88 -6.79
N SER A 39 10.98 -11.44 -6.51
CA SER A 39 10.57 -10.05 -6.75
C SER A 39 11.35 -9.09 -5.87
N THR A 40 11.45 -9.35 -4.58
CA THR A 40 12.22 -8.59 -3.60
C THR A 40 13.71 -8.53 -3.99
N ILE A 41 14.32 -9.66 -4.38
CA ILE A 41 15.72 -9.69 -4.87
C ILE A 41 15.88 -8.79 -6.11
N CYS A 42 14.94 -8.86 -7.05
CA CYS A 42 14.96 -8.02 -8.26
C CYS A 42 14.83 -6.53 -7.91
N THR A 43 13.88 -6.16 -7.05
CA THR A 43 13.68 -4.79 -6.57
C THR A 43 14.95 -4.25 -5.92
N PHE A 44 15.57 -5.02 -5.02
CA PHE A 44 16.83 -4.65 -4.38
C PHE A 44 17.96 -4.45 -5.39
N TYR A 45 18.10 -5.38 -6.34
CA TYR A 45 19.15 -5.30 -7.36
C TYR A 45 19.00 -4.05 -8.24
N VAL A 46 17.79 -3.78 -8.73
CA VAL A 46 17.50 -2.60 -9.57
C VAL A 46 17.76 -1.32 -8.79
N LEU A 47 17.27 -1.24 -7.55
CA LEU A 47 17.49 -0.08 -6.68
C LEU A 47 18.99 0.14 -6.44
N PHE A 48 19.74 -0.92 -6.15
CA PHE A 48 21.19 -0.88 -5.96
C PHE A 48 21.93 -0.38 -7.22
N CYS A 49 21.59 -0.90 -8.40
CA CYS A 49 22.18 -0.46 -9.66
C CYS A 49 21.93 1.03 -9.93
N ILE A 50 20.71 1.52 -9.69
CA ILE A 50 20.37 2.94 -9.89
C ILE A 50 21.10 3.84 -8.88
N LEU A 51 21.25 3.41 -7.63
CA LEU A 51 21.90 4.20 -6.58
C LEU A 51 23.42 4.33 -6.78
N ILE A 52 24.07 3.28 -7.30
CA ILE A 52 25.51 3.26 -7.56
C ILE A 52 25.88 4.08 -8.79
N ASP A 53 25.17 3.89 -9.91
CA ASP A 53 25.50 4.59 -11.14
C ASP A 53 25.01 6.05 -11.10
N LYS A 54 25.95 6.97 -10.96
CA LYS A 54 25.68 8.42 -10.96
C LYS A 54 24.97 8.90 -12.24
N ARG A 55 25.23 8.26 -13.40
CA ARG A 55 24.57 8.61 -14.66
C ARG A 55 23.09 8.21 -14.64
N LEU A 56 22.78 7.00 -14.16
CA LEU A 56 21.41 6.57 -13.97
C LEU A 56 20.70 7.44 -12.94
N ARG A 57 21.32 7.73 -11.79
CA ARG A 57 20.72 8.58 -10.76
C ARG A 57 20.42 10.01 -11.23
N SER A 58 21.25 10.57 -12.11
CA SER A 58 21.08 11.94 -12.61
C SER A 58 19.95 12.07 -13.65
N ALA A 59 19.50 10.95 -14.22
CA ALA A 59 18.39 10.98 -15.17
C ALA A 59 17.07 11.31 -14.44
N VAL A 60 16.39 12.36 -14.89
CA VAL A 60 15.15 12.90 -14.29
C VAL A 60 14.12 11.78 -14.07
N LYS A 61 13.91 10.94 -15.08
CA LYS A 61 12.98 9.80 -15.07
C LYS A 61 13.27 8.78 -13.95
N ASN A 62 14.52 8.65 -13.53
CA ASN A 62 14.91 7.64 -12.58
C ASN A 62 14.61 8.06 -11.13
N HIS A 63 14.37 9.34 -10.85
CA HIS A 63 14.02 9.79 -9.50
C HIS A 63 12.67 9.23 -9.06
N VAL A 64 11.64 9.33 -9.91
CA VAL A 64 10.32 8.77 -9.59
C VAL A 64 10.38 7.24 -9.49
N LEU A 65 11.17 6.60 -10.36
CA LEU A 65 11.40 5.16 -10.29
C LEU A 65 12.05 4.73 -8.97
N VAL A 66 13.03 5.49 -8.46
CA VAL A 66 13.65 5.22 -7.16
C VAL A 66 12.62 5.32 -6.03
N VAL A 67 11.76 6.34 -6.04
CA VAL A 67 10.70 6.47 -5.03
C VAL A 67 9.72 5.30 -5.12
N LEU A 68 9.27 4.93 -6.31
CA LEU A 68 8.38 3.78 -6.52
C LEU A 68 9.02 2.47 -6.07
N LEU A 69 10.31 2.26 -6.34
CA LEU A 69 11.04 1.08 -5.87
C LEU A 69 11.17 1.04 -4.35
N ILE A 70 11.35 2.19 -3.70
CA ILE A 70 11.41 2.27 -2.23
C ILE A 70 10.04 1.96 -1.62
N LEU A 71 8.95 2.52 -2.16
CA LEU A 71 7.59 2.22 -1.70
C LEU A 71 7.26 0.73 -1.91
N GLY A 72 7.52 0.21 -3.11
CA GLY A 72 7.31 -1.20 -3.43
C GLY A 72 8.13 -2.12 -2.52
N LEU A 73 9.38 -1.79 -2.26
CA LEU A 73 10.20 -2.55 -1.32
C LEU A 73 9.65 -2.49 0.11
N GLY A 74 9.14 -1.35 0.55
CA GLY A 74 8.45 -1.20 1.84
C GLY A 74 7.25 -2.15 1.95
N THR A 75 6.40 -2.20 0.93
CA THR A 75 5.26 -3.13 0.89
C THR A 75 5.72 -4.59 0.92
N GLN A 76 6.72 -4.95 0.11
CA GLN A 76 7.26 -6.32 0.07
C GLN A 76 7.87 -6.76 1.42
N LEU A 77 8.52 -5.86 2.13
CA LEU A 77 9.20 -6.19 3.40
C LEU A 77 8.31 -6.10 4.64
N ILE A 78 7.15 -5.45 4.56
CA ILE A 78 6.26 -5.23 5.71
C ILE A 78 4.93 -5.97 5.52
N ASP A 79 4.22 -5.68 4.43
CA ASP A 79 2.88 -6.23 4.17
C ASP A 79 2.94 -7.75 3.93
N VAL A 80 3.82 -8.20 3.03
CA VAL A 80 3.92 -9.64 2.71
C VAL A 80 4.28 -10.49 3.93
N PRO A 81 5.29 -10.13 4.77
CA PRO A 81 5.57 -10.89 5.98
C PRO A 81 4.43 -10.88 7.01
N PHE A 82 3.71 -9.77 7.16
CA PHE A 82 2.54 -9.71 8.05
C PHE A 82 1.43 -10.63 7.56
N TYR A 83 1.16 -10.62 6.25
CA TYR A 83 0.20 -11.53 5.65
C TYR A 83 0.62 -13.00 5.77
N LEU A 84 1.89 -13.33 5.51
CA LEU A 84 2.41 -14.68 5.69
C LEU A 84 2.30 -15.14 7.15
N ASN A 85 2.63 -14.27 8.11
CA ASN A 85 2.48 -14.58 9.53
C ASN A 85 1.03 -14.88 9.91
N PHE A 86 0.07 -14.09 9.38
CA PHE A 86 -1.36 -14.32 9.55
C PHE A 86 -1.80 -15.66 8.94
N THR A 87 -1.32 -16.03 7.76
CA THR A 87 -1.70 -17.32 7.13
C THR A 87 -1.29 -18.55 7.95
N VAL A 88 -0.22 -18.44 8.75
CA VAL A 88 0.26 -19.51 9.63
C VAL A 88 -0.51 -19.54 10.95
N HIS A 89 -0.71 -18.38 11.59
CA HIS A 89 -1.28 -18.29 12.93
C HIS A 89 -2.80 -18.12 12.96
N SER A 90 -3.44 -17.89 11.81
CA SER A 90 -4.87 -17.58 11.67
C SER A 90 -5.35 -16.39 12.50
N SER A 91 -4.40 -15.56 12.97
CA SER A 91 -4.64 -14.39 13.78
C SER A 91 -3.46 -13.42 13.65
N VAL A 92 -3.72 -12.14 13.90
CA VAL A 92 -2.70 -11.09 13.86
C VAL A 92 -1.92 -11.10 15.17
N ILE A 93 -0.62 -11.39 15.07
CA ILE A 93 0.29 -11.43 16.21
C ILE A 93 1.43 -10.43 15.96
N PRO A 94 1.68 -9.48 16.90
CA PRO A 94 0.97 -9.28 18.16
C PRO A 94 -0.39 -8.59 17.95
N SER A 95 -1.37 -8.96 18.79
CA SER A 95 -2.75 -8.45 18.76
C SER A 95 -2.85 -7.06 19.39
N ASN A 96 -2.20 -6.10 18.74
CA ASN A 96 -2.15 -4.69 19.13
C ASN A 96 -2.73 -3.81 18.02
N SER A 97 -3.48 -2.78 18.40
CA SER A 97 -4.04 -1.80 17.45
C SER A 97 -2.96 -1.11 16.61
N SER A 98 -1.79 -0.83 17.18
CA SER A 98 -0.66 -0.24 16.46
C SER A 98 -0.16 -1.10 15.29
N VAL A 99 -0.22 -2.43 15.42
CA VAL A 99 0.17 -3.34 14.33
C VAL A 99 -0.83 -3.25 13.18
N CYS A 100 -2.12 -3.21 13.50
CA CYS A 100 -3.18 -3.07 12.51
C CYS A 100 -3.10 -1.73 11.77
N ILE A 101 -2.88 -0.63 12.50
CA ILE A 101 -2.68 0.69 11.88
C ILE A 101 -1.45 0.68 10.98
N LEU A 102 -0.32 0.10 11.43
CA LEU A 102 0.88 0.00 10.61
C LEU A 102 0.64 -0.87 9.36
N TRP A 103 -0.14 -1.94 9.50
CA TRP A 103 -0.48 -2.81 8.39
C TRP A 103 -1.36 -2.08 7.37
N TRP A 104 -2.45 -1.43 7.80
CA TRP A 104 -3.29 -0.60 6.92
C TRP A 104 -2.53 0.55 6.28
N PHE A 105 -1.60 1.16 7.02
CA PHE A 105 -0.75 2.20 6.48
C PHE A 105 0.08 1.62 5.33
N THR A 106 0.80 0.52 5.53
CA THR A 106 1.57 -0.10 4.45
C THR A 106 0.70 -0.55 3.29
N ASP A 107 -0.45 -1.18 3.55
CA ASP A 107 -1.34 -1.74 2.53
C ASP A 107 -2.02 -0.65 1.70
N ILE A 108 -2.58 0.38 2.34
CA ILE A 108 -3.36 1.43 1.66
C ILE A 108 -2.44 2.59 1.23
N ASP A 109 -1.67 3.19 2.14
CA ASP A 109 -0.87 4.40 1.85
C ASP A 109 0.21 4.11 0.80
N MET A 110 0.98 3.03 0.96
CA MET A 110 2.06 2.75 0.00
C MET A 110 1.54 2.26 -1.35
N TYR A 111 0.41 1.52 -1.37
CA TYR A 111 -0.19 1.05 -2.62
C TYR A 111 -0.81 2.20 -3.41
N ASP A 112 -1.68 2.99 -2.78
CA ASP A 112 -2.32 4.14 -3.40
C ASP A 112 -1.28 5.22 -3.75
N GLY A 113 -0.32 5.46 -2.86
CA GLY A 113 0.80 6.35 -3.13
C GLY A 113 1.62 5.89 -4.34
N GLY A 114 1.83 4.58 -4.48
CA GLY A 114 2.42 3.98 -5.66
C GLY A 114 1.61 4.23 -6.94
N ALA A 115 0.28 4.03 -6.87
CA ALA A 115 -0.63 4.26 -7.99
C ALA A 115 -0.65 5.74 -8.43
N ILE A 116 -0.72 6.67 -7.48
CA ILE A 116 -0.67 8.12 -7.73
C ILE A 116 0.66 8.53 -8.36
N LEU A 117 1.79 7.99 -7.86
CA LEU A 117 3.12 8.27 -8.43
C LEU A 117 3.31 7.65 -9.82
N LEU A 118 2.71 6.49 -10.09
CA LEU A 118 2.68 5.90 -11.43
C LEU A 118 1.86 6.77 -12.38
N ALA A 119 0.70 7.27 -11.97
CA ALA A 119 -0.10 8.20 -12.75
C ALA A 119 0.68 9.49 -13.03
N TRP A 120 1.34 10.06 -12.01
CA TRP A 120 2.22 11.21 -12.18
C TRP A 120 3.36 10.93 -13.17
N THR A 121 3.99 9.75 -13.10
CA THR A 121 5.04 9.35 -14.04
C THR A 121 4.52 9.33 -15.48
N ALA A 122 3.28 8.92 -15.71
CA ALA A 122 2.67 8.93 -17.03
C ALA A 122 2.46 10.37 -17.54
N PHE A 123 1.95 11.28 -16.69
CA PHE A 123 1.83 12.70 -17.01
C PHE A 123 3.19 13.35 -17.27
N GLU A 124 4.19 13.07 -16.44
CA GLU A 124 5.54 13.58 -16.60
C GLU A 124 6.15 13.15 -17.94
N ARG A 125 6.01 11.86 -18.30
CA ARG A 125 6.47 11.34 -19.59
C ARG A 125 5.76 12.04 -20.76
N HIS A 126 4.47 12.29 -20.64
CA HIS A 126 3.72 13.04 -21.65
C HIS A 126 4.27 14.46 -21.82
N ILE A 127 4.50 15.19 -20.72
CA ILE A 127 5.08 16.55 -20.75
C ILE A 127 6.49 16.53 -21.37
N ILE A 128 7.33 15.56 -21.03
CA ILE A 128 8.69 15.45 -21.59
C ILE A 128 8.65 15.26 -23.11
N VAL A 129 7.74 14.43 -23.62
CA VAL A 129 7.64 14.10 -25.05
C VAL A 129 7.07 15.27 -25.85
N PHE A 130 5.97 15.88 -25.39
CA PHE A 130 5.26 16.92 -26.16
C PHE A 130 5.74 18.35 -25.86
N HIS A 131 6.33 18.60 -24.69
CA HIS A 131 6.69 19.93 -24.20
C HIS A 131 8.14 20.00 -23.66
N ASN A 132 9.12 19.46 -24.39
CA ASN A 132 10.53 19.42 -23.95
C ASN A 132 11.12 20.81 -23.54
N GLN A 133 10.60 21.91 -24.10
CA GLN A 133 10.99 23.29 -23.72
C GLN A 133 10.69 23.63 -22.24
N TRP A 134 9.77 22.90 -21.61
CA TRP A 134 9.40 23.06 -20.21
C TRP A 134 10.41 22.41 -19.25
N ILE A 135 11.34 21.59 -19.74
CA ILE A 135 12.34 20.88 -18.91
C ILE A 135 13.78 21.26 -19.31
N SER A 136 13.91 22.15 -20.29
CA SER A 136 15.18 22.62 -20.86
C SER A 136 16.12 23.29 -19.84
N THR A 137 15.60 24.02 -18.84
CA THR A 137 16.42 24.73 -17.85
C THR A 137 16.27 24.14 -16.46
N ARG A 138 17.31 24.31 -15.63
CA ARG A 138 17.32 23.81 -14.25
C ARG A 138 16.14 24.31 -13.42
N ASN A 139 15.79 25.59 -13.54
CA ASN A 139 14.67 26.17 -12.81
C ASN A 139 13.33 25.56 -13.24
N LYS A 140 13.08 25.43 -14.54
CA LYS A 140 11.84 24.81 -15.02
C LYS A 140 11.75 23.33 -14.63
N ARG A 141 12.87 22.60 -14.63
CA ARG A 141 12.92 21.22 -14.13
C ARG A 141 12.51 21.13 -12.65
N ILE A 142 12.91 22.09 -11.82
CA ILE A 142 12.47 22.14 -10.41
C ILE A 142 10.95 22.28 -10.33
N PHE A 143 10.36 23.22 -11.07
CA PHE A 143 8.91 23.45 -11.03
C PHE A 143 8.07 22.34 -11.67
N VAL A 144 8.55 21.69 -12.73
CA VAL A 144 7.76 20.71 -13.50
C VAL A 144 7.96 19.28 -13.00
N HIS A 145 9.13 18.94 -12.46
CA HIS A 145 9.44 17.57 -12.03
C HIS A 145 9.52 17.44 -10.50
N TYR A 146 10.40 18.20 -9.86
CA TYR A 146 10.69 18.00 -8.44
C TYR A 146 9.58 18.52 -7.53
N LEU A 147 9.03 19.69 -7.81
CA LEU A 147 8.00 20.31 -6.96
C LEU A 147 6.71 19.48 -6.93
N PRO A 148 6.14 19.01 -8.05
CA PRO A 148 4.94 18.18 -8.01
C PRO A 148 5.20 16.84 -7.35
N LEU A 149 6.38 16.22 -7.58
CA LEU A 149 6.75 14.97 -6.93
C LEU A 149 6.81 15.12 -5.41
N ILE A 150 7.48 16.17 -4.90
CA ILE A 150 7.56 16.45 -3.46
C ILE A 150 6.16 16.74 -2.89
N PHE A 151 5.36 17.54 -3.60
CA PHE A 151 4.02 17.89 -3.17
C PHE A 151 3.11 16.66 -3.09
N LEU A 152 3.17 15.76 -4.08
CA LEU A 152 2.41 14.51 -4.07
C LEU A 152 2.83 13.61 -2.92
N ILE A 153 4.13 13.41 -2.70
CA ILE A 153 4.63 12.58 -1.60
C ILE A 153 4.17 13.15 -0.25
N LEU A 154 4.31 14.45 -0.04
CA LEU A 154 3.85 15.10 1.19
C LEU A 154 2.34 15.01 1.34
N TYR A 155 1.58 15.22 0.27
CA TYR A 155 0.12 15.12 0.28
C TYR A 155 -0.33 13.72 0.71
N ILE A 156 0.23 12.67 0.09
CA ILE A 156 -0.05 11.26 0.40
C ILE A 156 0.21 11.01 1.90
N PHE A 157 1.43 11.24 2.39
CA PHE A 157 1.76 10.97 3.79
C PHE A 157 0.94 11.81 4.79
N ILE A 158 0.75 13.11 4.52
CA ILE A 158 -0.04 13.97 5.41
C ILE A 158 -1.49 13.51 5.46
N TYR A 159 -2.06 13.17 4.30
CA TYR A 159 -3.44 12.70 4.18
C TYR A 159 -3.65 11.42 5.00
N TYR A 160 -2.84 10.38 4.79
CA TYR A 160 -3.02 9.11 5.49
C TYR A 160 -2.67 9.23 6.99
N ILE A 161 -1.63 9.98 7.38
CA ILE A 161 -1.36 10.24 8.81
C ILE A 161 -2.57 10.93 9.46
N TYR A 162 -3.16 11.92 8.79
CA TYR A 162 -4.37 12.58 9.30
C TYR A 162 -5.54 11.60 9.40
N ALA A 163 -5.79 10.83 8.34
CA ALA A 163 -6.90 9.87 8.28
C ALA A 163 -6.80 8.77 9.34
N PHE A 164 -5.61 8.25 9.62
CA PHE A 164 -5.43 7.17 10.60
C PHE A 164 -5.41 7.66 12.06
N TYR A 165 -4.82 8.83 12.36
CA TYR A 165 -4.59 9.26 13.74
C TYR A 165 -5.53 10.36 14.24
N TYR A 166 -6.05 11.21 13.37
CA TYR A 166 -6.79 12.42 13.76
C TYR A 166 -8.25 12.42 13.33
N PHE A 167 -8.63 11.57 12.38
CA PHE A 167 -10.02 11.50 11.94
C PHE A 167 -10.91 10.91 13.07
N PRO A 168 -12.03 11.57 13.42
CA PRO A 168 -12.83 11.22 14.59
C PRO A 168 -13.77 10.04 14.31
N CYS A 169 -13.20 8.87 13.98
CA CYS A 169 -13.93 7.62 13.88
C CYS A 169 -13.28 6.53 14.73
N GLU A 170 -14.10 5.62 15.25
CA GLU A 170 -13.62 4.51 16.07
C GLU A 170 -13.34 3.29 15.18
N ASN A 171 -12.07 2.87 15.13
CA ASN A 171 -11.67 1.68 14.39
C ASN A 171 -11.98 0.42 15.20
N ASN A 172 -12.68 -0.53 14.58
CA ASN A 172 -12.97 -1.84 15.15
C ASN A 172 -11.96 -2.87 14.63
N TYR A 173 -11.07 -3.35 15.49
CA TYR A 173 -10.05 -4.32 15.13
C TYR A 173 -10.50 -5.75 15.45
N ASP A 174 -10.56 -6.60 14.43
CA ASP A 174 -10.73 -8.05 14.58
C ASP A 174 -9.44 -8.75 14.18
N TYR A 175 -8.67 -9.17 15.18
CA TYR A 175 -7.40 -9.84 14.98
C TYR A 175 -7.53 -11.27 14.42
N THR A 176 -8.74 -11.82 14.33
CA THR A 176 -8.98 -13.14 13.72
C THR A 176 -9.16 -13.07 12.20
N LEU A 177 -9.37 -11.86 11.68
CA LEU A 177 -9.54 -11.58 10.26
C LEU A 177 -8.27 -10.98 9.64
N PRO A 178 -8.03 -11.19 8.33
CA PRO A 178 -6.93 -10.55 7.64
C PRO A 178 -7.11 -9.02 7.68
N PHE A 179 -5.99 -8.30 7.70
CA PHE A 179 -6.01 -6.83 7.80
C PHE A 179 -6.81 -6.31 9.01
N CYS A 180 -6.86 -7.06 10.11
CA CYS A 180 -7.53 -6.67 11.34
C CYS A 180 -9.00 -6.20 11.17
N ASN A 181 -9.82 -6.97 10.46
CA ASN A 181 -11.22 -6.66 10.10
C ASN A 181 -11.40 -5.81 8.84
N GLY A 182 -10.54 -5.97 7.83
CA GLY A 182 -10.73 -5.31 6.54
C GLY A 182 -10.24 -3.86 6.55
N TYR A 183 -11.14 -2.89 6.34
CA TYR A 183 -10.80 -1.49 6.03
C TYR A 183 -10.96 -0.54 7.23
N PRO A 184 -10.14 0.53 7.33
CA PRO A 184 -10.28 1.56 8.35
C PRO A 184 -11.60 2.35 8.23
N CYS A 185 -12.11 2.86 9.36
CA CYS A 185 -13.43 3.50 9.40
C CYS A 185 -13.54 4.78 8.54
N TYR A 186 -12.43 5.48 8.27
CA TYR A 186 -12.47 6.68 7.41
C TYR A 186 -12.88 6.37 5.97
N LEU A 187 -12.69 5.14 5.49
CA LEU A 187 -13.10 4.75 4.13
C LEU A 187 -14.63 4.63 3.98
N SER A 188 -15.37 4.51 5.08
CA SER A 188 -16.84 4.56 5.05
C SER A 188 -17.40 5.99 5.04
N ASP A 189 -16.55 6.99 5.31
CA ASP A 189 -16.97 8.37 5.30
C ASP A 189 -17.06 8.87 3.84
N PRO A 190 -18.17 9.52 3.44
CA PRO A 190 -18.36 9.95 2.06
C PRO A 190 -17.38 11.03 1.61
N PHE A 191 -16.69 11.73 2.52
CA PHE A 191 -15.72 12.76 2.17
C PHE A 191 -14.29 12.20 2.11
N MET A 192 -13.94 11.31 3.03
CA MET A 192 -12.58 10.73 3.13
C MET A 192 -12.42 9.39 2.39
N GLY A 193 -13.50 8.68 2.08
CA GLY A 193 -13.49 7.38 1.40
C GLY A 193 -13.58 7.43 -0.12
N MET A 194 -13.53 8.63 -0.72
CA MET A 194 -13.62 8.86 -2.17
C MET A 194 -12.25 9.03 -2.83
#